data_AF-A0A914K9E4-F1
#
_entry.id   AF-A0A914K9E4-F1
#
_cell.length_a   1.000
_cell.length_b   1.000
_cell.length_c   1.000
_cell.angle_alpha   90.00
_cell.angle_beta   90.00
_cell.angle_gamma   90.00
#
_symmetry.space_group_name_H-M   'P 1'
#
loop_
_entity.id
_entity.type
_entity.pdbx_description
1 polymer ?
#
loop_
_entity_poly.entity_id
_entity_poly.type
_entity_poly.pdbx_seq_one_letter_code
_entity_poly.pdbx_strand_id
1 'polypeptide(L)'
;MRFFVLLFACFGITFGITGSDSIQTISESGFKCLKSNGHSFFIARVYKSDGTLDEVGVQNLINARETGWEFYDAYMFPCLRKDCPSAADQVETVISRLDGVDAR
;
A
#
# COMPACT_ATOMS: atom_id res chain seq x y z
N MET A 1 20.89 -36.97 21.61
CA MET A 1 21.32 -35.64 21.13
C MET A 1 21.01 -35.40 19.64
N ARG A 2 21.35 -36.31 18.70
CA ARG A 2 21.08 -36.10 17.25
C ARG A 2 19.62 -35.85 16.88
N PHE A 3 18.67 -36.49 17.56
CA PHE A 3 17.22 -36.31 17.32
C PHE A 3 16.70 -34.92 17.74
N PHE A 4 17.26 -34.32 18.79
CA PHE A 4 16.87 -32.98 19.25
C PHE A 4 17.34 -31.87 18.31
N VAL A 5 18.48 -32.07 17.64
CA VAL A 5 19.02 -31.14 16.63
C VAL A 5 18.12 -31.08 15.39
N LEU A 6 17.56 -32.22 14.97
CA LEU A 6 16.60 -32.29 13.85
C LEU A 6 15.26 -31.61 14.17
N LEU A 7 14.78 -31.70 15.43
CA LEU A 7 13.52 -31.07 15.83
C LEU A 7 13.61 -29.53 15.84
N PHE A 8 14.76 -28.96 16.21
CA PHE A 8 15.01 -27.52 16.17
C PHE A 8 15.17 -26.99 14.74
N ALA A 9 15.66 -27.81 13.80
CA ALA A 9 15.82 -27.42 12.40
C ALA A 9 14.48 -27.28 11.64
N CYS A 10 13.39 -27.85 12.15
CA CYS A 10 12.06 -27.75 11.55
C CYS A 10 11.29 -26.48 11.97
N PHE A 11 11.76 -25.72 12.96
CA PHE A 11 11.20 -24.41 13.32
C PHE A 11 11.85 -23.32 12.48
N GLY A 12 11.66 -23.37 11.16
CA GLY A 12 11.87 -22.20 10.33
C GLY A 12 10.84 -21.14 10.71
N ILE A 13 11.26 -20.10 11.44
CA ILE A 13 10.40 -18.97 11.76
C ILE A 13 10.02 -18.31 10.44
N THR A 14 8.78 -18.47 10.00
CA THR A 14 8.27 -17.72 8.85
C THR A 14 8.01 -16.31 9.33
N PHE A 15 8.95 -15.39 9.11
CA PHE A 15 8.71 -13.97 9.37
C PHE A 15 7.78 -13.42 8.27
N GLY A 16 6.48 -13.43 8.55
CA GLY A 16 5.50 -12.67 7.78
C GLY A 16 5.58 -11.20 8.15
N ILE A 17 5.49 -10.34 7.13
CA ILE A 17 5.38 -8.89 7.30
C ILE A 17 3.89 -8.54 7.26
N THR A 18 3.39 -7.85 8.28
CA THR A 18 1.99 -7.40 8.31
C THR A 18 1.90 -6.03 7.66
N GLY A 19 1.01 -5.89 6.68
CA GLY A 19 0.66 -4.61 6.08
C GLY A 19 -0.84 -4.42 6.02
N SER A 20 -1.25 -3.27 5.48
CA SER A 20 -2.66 -2.90 5.35
C SER A 20 -2.90 -2.16 4.05
N ASP A 21 -4.05 -2.39 3.42
CA ASP A 21 -4.62 -1.50 2.42
C ASP A 21 -5.95 -0.94 2.91
N SER A 22 -6.31 0.25 2.43
CA SER A 22 -7.61 0.85 2.74
C SER A 22 -8.02 1.84 1.66
N ILE A 23 -9.31 1.85 1.38
CA ILE A 23 -9.97 2.87 0.55
C ILE A 23 -10.61 3.99 1.38
N GLN A 24 -10.69 3.80 2.71
CA GLN A 24 -11.22 4.80 3.64
C GLN A 24 -10.10 5.72 4.11
N THR A 25 -10.45 6.94 4.49
CA THR A 25 -9.50 7.90 5.05
C THR A 25 -8.85 7.35 6.31
N ILE A 26 -7.51 7.42 6.37
CA ILE A 26 -6.72 7.14 7.55
C ILE A 26 -5.99 8.43 7.94
N SER A 27 -6.25 8.94 9.13
CA SER A 27 -5.53 10.10 9.67
C SER A 27 -4.08 9.74 10.01
N GLU A 28 -3.22 10.74 10.15
CA GLU A 28 -1.86 10.53 10.68
C GLU A 28 -1.84 9.79 12.03
N SER A 29 -2.80 10.08 12.93
CA SER A 29 -2.93 9.37 14.20
C SER A 29 -3.29 7.89 13.99
N GLY A 30 -4.10 7.58 12.98
CA GLY A 30 -4.40 6.22 12.55
C GLY A 30 -3.16 5.50 12.04
N PHE A 31 -2.36 6.16 11.20
CA PHE A 31 -1.09 5.60 10.72
C PHE A 31 -0.08 5.36 11.84
N LYS A 32 0.03 6.27 12.81
CA LYS A 32 0.85 6.06 14.01
C LYS A 32 0.36 4.86 14.83
N CYS A 33 -0.95 4.69 14.96
CA CYS A 33 -1.56 3.54 15.65
C CYS A 33 -1.26 2.22 14.93
N LEU A 34 -1.44 2.16 13.60
CA LEU A 34 -1.14 0.97 12.81
C LEU A 34 0.34 0.57 12.95
N LYS A 35 1.25 1.54 12.85
CA LYS A 35 2.69 1.31 13.02
C LYS A 35 3.03 0.79 14.42
N SER A 36 2.42 1.34 15.48
CA SER A 36 2.63 0.84 16.85
C SER A 36 2.04 -0.55 17.09
N ASN A 37 1.13 -1.01 16.24
CA ASN A 37 0.51 -2.33 16.28
C ASN A 37 1.14 -3.32 15.27
N GLY A 38 2.33 -3.03 14.77
CA GLY A 38 3.13 -3.98 13.98
C GLY A 38 2.81 -4.01 12.48
N HIS A 39 2.03 -3.05 11.97
CA HIS A 39 1.94 -2.85 10.53
C HIS A 39 3.21 -2.15 10.03
N SER A 40 3.75 -2.66 8.94
CA SER A 40 5.07 -2.27 8.42
C SER A 40 5.06 -1.82 6.97
N PHE A 41 3.98 -2.07 6.23
CA PHE A 41 3.73 -1.45 4.92
C PHE A 41 2.25 -1.09 4.71
N PHE A 42 2.00 -0.07 3.89
CA PHE A 42 0.67 0.38 3.53
C PHE A 42 0.50 0.45 2.01
N ILE A 43 -0.66 0.07 1.46
CA ILE A 43 -0.93 0.22 0.03
C ILE A 43 -2.25 0.97 -0.17
N ALA A 44 -2.22 2.08 -0.91
CA ALA A 44 -3.42 2.88 -1.17
C ALA A 44 -3.99 2.60 -2.56
N ARG A 45 -5.33 2.57 -2.69
CA ARG A 45 -5.94 2.68 -4.01
C ARG A 45 -5.83 4.11 -4.50
N VAL A 46 -5.25 4.35 -5.67
CA VAL A 46 -5.10 5.72 -6.23
C VAL A 46 -5.91 5.95 -7.51
N TYR A 47 -6.54 4.90 -8.05
CA TYR A 47 -7.38 4.99 -9.24
C TYR A 47 -8.57 4.03 -9.15
N LYS A 48 -9.73 4.46 -9.63
CA LYS A 48 -11.01 3.74 -9.51
C LYS A 48 -11.49 3.19 -10.84
N SER A 49 -12.32 2.16 -10.77
CA SER A 49 -12.99 1.51 -11.90
C SER A 49 -13.86 2.43 -12.76
N ASP A 50 -14.16 3.63 -12.26
CA ASP A 50 -14.94 4.66 -12.95
C ASP A 50 -14.10 5.56 -13.85
N GLY A 51 -12.77 5.41 -13.85
CA GLY A 51 -11.85 6.19 -14.68
C GLY A 51 -11.32 7.46 -13.99
N THR A 52 -11.41 7.54 -12.67
CA THR A 52 -10.98 8.72 -11.90
C THR A 52 -9.97 8.39 -10.81
N LEU A 53 -9.17 9.40 -10.44
CA LEU A 53 -8.26 9.32 -9.31
C LEU A 53 -9.02 9.09 -8.00
N ASP A 54 -8.39 8.36 -7.09
CA ASP A 54 -8.86 8.17 -5.72
C ASP A 54 -8.08 9.11 -4.78
N GLU A 55 -8.54 10.35 -4.65
CA GLU A 55 -7.85 11.37 -3.84
C GLU A 55 -7.79 11.01 -2.34
N VAL A 56 -8.68 10.15 -1.85
CA VAL A 56 -8.61 9.63 -0.48
C VAL A 56 -7.37 8.75 -0.32
N GLY A 57 -7.12 7.86 -1.28
CA GLY A 57 -5.92 7.03 -1.26
C GLY A 57 -4.64 7.84 -1.46
N VAL A 58 -4.65 8.85 -2.34
CA VAL A 58 -3.49 9.75 -2.48
C VAL A 58 -3.20 10.49 -1.17
N GLN A 59 -4.23 11.00 -0.49
CA GLN A 59 -4.06 11.64 0.81
C GLN A 59 -3.56 10.65 1.88
N ASN A 60 -3.98 9.39 1.83
CA ASN A 60 -3.46 8.36 2.73
C ASN A 60 -1.95 8.11 2.51
N LEU A 61 -1.46 8.13 1.26
CA LEU A 61 -0.02 8.02 0.98
C LEU A 61 0.76 9.20 1.57
N ILE A 62 0.23 10.42 1.42
CA ILE A 62 0.82 11.63 2.03
C ILE A 62 0.87 11.47 3.54
N ASN A 63 -0.23 11.07 4.18
CA ASN A 63 -0.27 10.87 5.64
C ASN A 63 0.69 9.76 6.09
N ALA A 64 0.85 8.67 5.33
CA ALA A 64 1.80 7.62 5.62
C ALA A 64 3.25 8.16 5.57
N ARG A 65 3.60 8.94 4.53
CA ARG A 65 4.90 9.61 4.39
C ARG A 65 5.18 10.55 5.57
N GLU A 66 4.27 11.46 5.87
CA GLU A 66 4.43 12.46 6.95
C GLU A 66 4.53 11.81 8.35
N THR A 67 4.08 10.56 8.49
CA THR A 67 4.21 9.78 9.73
C THR A 67 5.40 8.80 9.73
N GLY A 68 6.27 8.90 8.72
CA GLY A 68 7.52 8.16 8.63
C GLY A 68 7.33 6.66 8.37
N TRP A 69 6.32 6.29 7.58
CA TRP A 69 6.25 4.94 7.02
C TRP A 69 7.37 4.73 6.00
N GLU A 70 8.06 3.61 6.08
CA GLU A 70 9.16 3.27 5.17
C GLU A 70 8.64 2.64 3.87
N PHE A 71 7.60 1.81 3.99
CA PHE A 71 7.00 1.09 2.87
C PHE A 71 5.56 1.55 2.69
N TYR A 72 5.32 2.35 1.65
CA TYR A 72 3.99 2.76 1.25
C TYR A 72 3.89 2.86 -0.27
N ASP A 73 2.95 2.13 -0.84
CA ASP A 73 2.83 1.96 -2.30
C ASP A 73 1.39 2.22 -2.77
N ALA A 74 1.21 2.31 -4.08
CA ALA A 74 -0.08 2.56 -4.70
C ALA A 74 -0.56 1.37 -5.52
N TYR A 75 -1.88 1.16 -5.56
CA TYR A 75 -2.52 0.27 -6.54
C TYR A 75 -3.62 0.99 -7.30
N MET A 76 -3.88 0.52 -8.51
CA MET A 76 -4.94 1.04 -9.38
C MET A 76 -6.03 -0.01 -9.53
N PHE A 77 -7.29 0.41 -9.50
CA PHE A 77 -8.40 -0.38 -10.03
C PHE A 77 -8.76 0.17 -11.42
N PRO A 78 -8.38 -0.49 -12.52
CA PRO A 78 -8.53 0.08 -13.86
C PRO A 78 -9.99 0.23 -14.29
N CYS A 79 -10.24 1.24 -15.12
CA CYS A 79 -11.50 1.42 -15.85
C CYS A 79 -11.42 0.64 -17.17
N LEU A 80 -12.32 -0.32 -17.37
CA LEU A 80 -12.29 -1.25 -18.52
C LEU A 80 -13.44 -1.06 -19.51
N ARG A 81 -14.34 -0.10 -19.27
CA ARG A 81 -15.43 0.24 -20.19
C ARG A 81 -14.87 0.90 -21.46
N LYS A 82 -15.65 0.86 -22.54
CA LYS A 82 -15.25 1.42 -23.84
C LYS A 82 -14.99 2.93 -23.83
N ASP A 83 -15.61 3.64 -22.89
CA ASP A 83 -15.50 5.09 -22.70
C ASP A 83 -14.37 5.50 -21.74
N CYS A 84 -13.64 4.54 -21.16
CA CYS A 84 -12.52 4.82 -20.28
C CYS A 84 -11.29 5.32 -21.06
N PRO A 85 -10.38 6.09 -20.41
CA PRO A 85 -9.08 6.41 -20.98
C PRO A 85 -8.28 5.14 -21.33
N SER A 86 -7.31 5.26 -22.23
CA SER A 86 -6.45 4.13 -22.58
C SER A 86 -5.65 3.65 -21.36
N ALA A 87 -5.18 2.40 -21.35
CA ALA A 87 -4.38 1.88 -20.24
C ALA A 87 -3.14 2.75 -19.96
N ALA A 88 -2.51 3.29 -21.01
CA ALA A 88 -1.39 4.21 -20.89
C ALA A 88 -1.80 5.52 -20.21
N ASP A 89 -2.92 6.13 -20.65
CA ASP A 89 -3.41 7.37 -20.05
C ASP A 89 -3.81 7.20 -18.59
N GLN A 90 -4.39 6.05 -18.23
CA GLN A 90 -4.73 5.74 -16.82
C GLN A 90 -3.47 5.69 -15.95
N VAL A 91 -2.40 5.04 -16.42
CA VAL A 91 -1.11 4.95 -15.71
C VAL A 91 -0.43 6.31 -15.65
N GLU A 92 -0.36 7.04 -16.75
CA GLU A 92 0.25 8.37 -16.82
C GLU A 92 -0.44 9.35 -15.87
N THR A 93 -1.78 9.31 -15.80
CA THR A 93 -2.57 10.12 -14.87
C THR A 93 -2.16 9.85 -13.42
N VAL A 94 -1.96 8.58 -13.05
CA VAL A 94 -1.54 8.20 -11.69
C VAL A 94 -0.10 8.61 -11.41
N ILE A 95 0.84 8.34 -12.32
CA ILE A 95 2.25 8.71 -12.17
C ILE A 95 2.38 10.22 -12.00
N SER A 96 1.73 11.00 -12.87
CA SER A 96 1.74 12.47 -12.79
C SER A 96 1.15 12.98 -11.47
N ARG A 97 0.10 12.33 -10.94
CA ARG A 97 -0.52 12.73 -9.66
C ARG A 97 0.34 12.39 -8.44
N LEU A 98 1.08 11.29 -8.51
CA LEU A 98 1.94 10.82 -7.42
C LEU A 98 3.35 11.41 -7.45
N ASP A 99 3.66 12.22 -8.47
CA ASP A 99 4.90 13.00 -8.51
C ASP A 99 5.05 13.84 -7.22
N GLY A 100 6.17 13.65 -6.51
CA GLY A 100 6.44 14.28 -5.22
C GLY A 100 5.81 13.63 -3.97
N VAL A 101 5.00 12.57 -4.11
CA VAL A 101 4.49 11.76 -2.98
C VAL A 101 5.49 10.64 -2.58
N ASP A 102 6.43 10.29 -3.47
CA ASP A 102 7.46 9.24 -3.29
C ASP A 102 6.93 7.84 -2.94
N ALA A 103 5.66 7.55 -3.24
CA ALA A 103 5.11 6.19 -3.14
C ALA A 103 5.76 5.31 -4.22
N ARG A 104 6.26 4.13 -3.85
CA ARG A 104 7.03 3.26 -4.75
C ARG A 104 6.19 2.21 -5.47
#